data_AF-A0AAU9U5R3-F1
#
_entry.id   AF-A0AAU9U5R3-F1
#
_cell.length_a   1.000
_cell.length_b   1.000
_cell.length_c   1.000
_cell.angle_alpha   90.00
_cell.angle_beta   90.00
_cell.angle_gamma   90.00
#
_symmetry.space_group_name_H-M   'P 1'
#
loop_
_entity.id
_entity.type
_entity.pdbx_description
1 polymer ?
#
loop_
_entity_poly.entity_id
_entity_poly.type
_entity_poly.pdbx_seq_one_letter_code
_entity_poly.pdbx_strand_id
1 'polypeptide(L)'
;MGPDQTNGFLTLGAHVSQQMLLQPLVTLHYSASESSPRPSYSRSLVNAPDVVLAASHSQVSAKTKEGVTHHGMGMTFQRVRLDACYGSKAVEKSYPLSEGQIPLTDMMDVQQDQVFESSLTFVQIRNPVPEGLVTLCPMEIRSVFINQTLKHG
;
A
#
# COMPACT_ATOMS: atom_id res chain seq x y z
N MET A 1 2.87 15.83 -26.64
CA MET A 1 3.76 16.33 -25.58
C MET A 1 4.24 17.70 -25.98
N GLY A 2 3.97 18.72 -25.16
CA GLY A 2 4.48 20.08 -25.41
C GLY A 2 5.97 20.18 -25.04
N PRO A 3 6.72 21.13 -25.62
CA PRO A 3 8.17 21.25 -25.47
C PRO A 3 8.66 21.56 -24.03
N ASP A 4 7.78 21.85 -23.08
CA ASP A 4 8.13 22.25 -21.71
C ASP A 4 7.95 21.15 -20.63
N GLN A 5 7.71 19.90 -21.01
CA GLN A 5 7.49 18.81 -20.04
C GLN A 5 8.83 18.18 -19.63
N THR A 6 9.33 18.50 -18.43
CA THR A 6 10.65 18.06 -17.92
C THR A 6 10.66 16.67 -17.28
N ASN A 7 9.50 16.01 -17.15
CA ASN A 7 9.36 14.74 -16.46
C ASN A 7 8.98 13.62 -17.44
N GLY A 8 9.65 12.47 -17.32
CA GLY A 8 9.27 11.21 -17.97
C GLY A 8 8.59 10.26 -16.98
N PHE A 9 7.73 9.39 -17.50
CA PHE A 9 7.04 8.35 -16.72
C PHE A 9 7.33 6.97 -17.31
N LEU A 10 7.40 5.95 -16.46
CA LEU A 10 7.60 4.58 -16.91
C LEU A 10 6.31 4.02 -17.53
N THR A 11 6.45 3.17 -18.55
CA THR A 11 5.34 2.32 -18.98
C THR A 11 5.04 1.27 -17.91
N LEU A 12 3.84 0.68 -17.94
CA LEU A 12 3.45 -0.39 -17.01
C LEU A 12 4.47 -1.54 -16.96
N GLY A 13 4.92 -2.03 -18.12
CA GLY A 13 5.91 -3.11 -18.17
C GLY A 13 7.26 -2.73 -17.56
N ALA A 14 7.73 -1.50 -17.79
CA ALA A 14 8.95 -1.00 -17.19
C ALA A 14 8.82 -0.83 -15.66
N HIS A 15 7.67 -0.34 -15.18
CA HIS A 15 7.39 -0.22 -13.75
C HIS A 15 7.38 -1.57 -13.05
N VAL A 16 6.67 -2.56 -13.60
CA VAL A 16 6.65 -3.94 -13.04
C VAL A 16 8.05 -4.55 -13.04
N SER A 17 8.83 -4.34 -14.11
CA SER A 17 10.22 -4.82 -14.18
C SER A 17 11.09 -4.18 -13.10
N GLN A 18 10.92 -2.89 -12.82
CA GLN A 18 11.60 -2.21 -11.72
C GLN A 18 11.20 -2.80 -10.37
N GLN A 19 9.92 -3.06 -10.13
CA GLN A 19 9.45 -3.65 -8.87
C GLN A 19 10.03 -5.04 -8.65
N MET A 20 10.12 -5.88 -9.70
CA MET A 20 10.75 -7.21 -9.58
C MET A 20 12.23 -7.17 -9.23
N LEU A 21 12.93 -6.09 -9.60
CA LEU A 21 14.34 -5.88 -9.24
C LEU A 21 14.51 -5.35 -7.82
N LEU A 22 13.63 -4.43 -7.38
CA LEU A 22 13.75 -3.76 -6.08
C LEU A 22 13.05 -4.52 -4.94
N GLN A 23 12.04 -5.32 -5.27
CA GLN A 23 11.20 -6.08 -4.35
C GLN A 23 11.02 -7.52 -4.87
N PRO A 24 12.11 -8.31 -4.92
CA PRO A 24 12.03 -9.68 -5.43
C PRO A 24 11.18 -10.57 -4.51
N LEU A 25 10.59 -11.62 -5.09
CA LEU A 25 9.89 -12.63 -4.31
C LEU A 25 10.85 -13.33 -3.33
N VAL A 26 10.51 -13.28 -2.04
CA VAL A 26 11.27 -13.97 -1.00
C VAL A 26 10.75 -15.40 -0.90
N THR A 27 11.62 -16.37 -1.18
CA THR A 27 11.30 -17.79 -1.02
C THR A 27 11.84 -18.29 0.31
N LEU A 28 10.95 -18.82 1.14
CA LEU A 28 11.31 -19.43 2.43
C LEU A 28 11.27 -20.95 2.31
N HIS A 29 12.40 -21.60 2.57
CA HIS A 29 12.47 -23.06 2.61
C HIS A 29 12.10 -23.55 4.02
N TYR A 30 11.06 -24.36 4.09
CA TYR A 30 10.66 -25.01 5.34
C TYR A 30 11.59 -26.17 5.67
N SER A 31 12.01 -26.27 6.94
CA SER A 31 12.98 -27.27 7.40
C SER A 31 12.45 -28.22 8.48
N ALA A 32 11.19 -28.14 8.88
CA ALA A 32 10.66 -29.04 9.91
C ALA A 32 10.17 -30.38 9.32
N SER A 33 10.30 -31.45 10.11
CA SER A 33 10.07 -32.83 9.68
C SER A 33 8.60 -33.25 9.56
N GLU A 34 7.66 -32.39 9.96
CA GLU A 34 6.23 -32.71 9.97
C GLU A 34 5.50 -32.13 8.75
N SER A 35 4.95 -33.02 7.94
CA SER A 35 4.16 -32.73 6.75
C SER A 35 2.70 -32.35 7.10
N SER A 36 2.50 -31.45 8.06
CA SER A 36 1.16 -30.93 8.33
C SER A 36 0.74 -29.97 7.20
N PRO A 37 -0.42 -30.17 6.55
CA PRO A 37 -0.93 -29.22 5.57
C PRO A 37 -1.19 -27.89 6.27
N ARG A 38 -0.53 -26.84 5.82
CA ARG A 38 -0.73 -25.48 6.33
C ARG A 38 -1.56 -24.66 5.36
N PRO A 39 -2.43 -23.77 5.87
CA PRO A 39 -3.22 -22.89 5.02
C PRO A 39 -2.28 -21.98 4.21
N SER A 40 -2.47 -21.96 2.89
CA SER A 40 -1.90 -20.91 2.06
C SER A 40 -2.63 -19.61 2.40
N TYR A 41 -1.95 -18.70 3.06
CA TYR A 41 -2.48 -17.36 3.29
C TYR A 41 -2.15 -16.51 2.07
N SER A 42 -3.10 -16.42 1.13
CA SER A 42 -3.09 -15.45 0.05
C SER A 42 -4.39 -14.68 0.12
N ARG A 43 -4.35 -13.44 0.62
CA ARG A 43 -5.44 -12.50 0.38
C ARG A 43 -5.33 -11.99 -1.04
N SER A 44 -6.47 -11.83 -1.69
CA SER A 44 -6.56 -11.18 -3.00
C SER A 44 -6.01 -9.77 -2.85
N LEU A 45 -4.80 -9.54 -3.36
CA LEU A 45 -4.23 -8.20 -3.42
C LEU A 45 -5.07 -7.36 -4.38
N VAL A 46 -5.25 -6.10 -4.04
CA VAL A 46 -5.85 -5.09 -4.92
C VAL A 46 -5.08 -5.13 -6.25
N ASN A 47 -5.78 -5.38 -7.36
CA ASN A 47 -5.18 -5.35 -8.70
C ASN A 47 -4.98 -3.89 -9.13
N ALA A 48 -3.95 -3.27 -8.57
CA ALA A 48 -3.60 -1.86 -8.73
C ALA A 48 -2.08 -1.75 -8.99
N PRO A 49 -1.62 -2.00 -10.24
CA PRO A 49 -0.19 -2.04 -10.55
C PRO A 49 0.49 -0.67 -10.46
N ASP A 50 -0.28 0.41 -10.35
CA ASP A 50 0.21 1.78 -10.12
C ASP A 50 0.24 2.15 -8.62
N VAL A 51 -0.13 1.26 -7.72
CA VAL A 51 -0.10 1.48 -6.27
C VAL A 51 0.95 0.57 -5.63
N VAL A 52 1.77 1.16 -4.76
CA VAL A 52 2.83 0.47 -4.03
C VAL A 52 2.60 0.65 -2.52
N LEU A 53 2.61 -0.46 -1.78
CA LEU A 53 2.79 -0.43 -0.32
C LEU A 53 4.28 -0.18 -0.04
N ALA A 54 4.63 1.09 0.14
CA ALA A 54 6.02 1.53 0.26
C ALA A 54 6.63 1.20 1.64
N ALA A 55 5.81 1.20 2.69
CA ALA A 55 6.24 0.83 4.03
C ALA A 55 5.10 0.23 4.86
N SER A 56 5.44 -0.69 5.74
CA SER A 56 4.53 -1.31 6.69
C SER A 56 5.27 -1.58 8.00
N HIS A 57 4.81 -0.98 9.09
CA HIS A 57 5.39 -1.11 10.43
C HIS A 57 4.30 -1.52 11.41
N SER A 58 4.39 -2.73 11.95
CA SER A 58 3.39 -3.27 12.89
C SER A 58 3.36 -2.58 14.25
N GLN A 59 4.43 -1.89 14.63
CA GLN A 59 4.58 -1.26 15.94
C GLN A 59 5.13 0.16 15.78
N VAL A 60 4.23 1.13 15.80
CA VAL A 60 4.56 2.56 15.78
C VAL A 60 3.83 3.29 16.89
N SER A 61 4.45 4.35 17.39
CA SER A 61 3.88 5.25 18.40
C SER A 61 3.59 6.59 17.77
N ALA A 62 2.35 7.06 17.89
CA ALA A 62 1.88 8.23 17.18
C ALA A 62 1.14 9.17 18.14
N LYS A 63 1.31 10.48 17.97
CA LYS A 63 0.69 11.49 18.82
C LYS A 63 -0.49 12.18 18.14
N THR A 64 -1.56 12.41 18.87
CA THR A 64 -2.65 13.29 18.42
C THR A 64 -2.26 14.76 18.56
N LYS A 65 -3.11 15.68 18.07
CA LYS A 65 -2.90 17.12 18.22
C LYS A 65 -2.90 17.56 19.69
N GLU A 66 -3.60 16.82 20.55
CA GLU A 66 -3.70 17.03 22.00
C GLU A 66 -2.48 16.43 22.75
N GLY A 67 -1.55 15.78 22.04
CA GLY A 67 -0.34 15.18 22.62
C GLY A 67 -0.53 13.77 23.18
N VAL A 68 -1.72 13.18 23.05
CA VAL A 68 -2.00 11.80 23.48
C VAL A 68 -1.27 10.82 22.58
N THR A 69 -0.58 9.83 23.16
CA THR A 69 0.18 8.83 22.41
C THR A 69 -0.65 7.55 22.23
N HIS A 70 -0.72 7.07 21.00
CA HIS A 70 -1.34 5.80 20.61
C HIS A 70 -0.30 4.86 20.03
N HIS A 71 -0.55 3.55 20.16
CA HIS A 71 0.28 2.50 19.58
C HIS A 71 -0.53 1.71 18.55
N GLY A 72 0.10 1.37 17.44
CA GLY A 72 -0.59 0.69 16.36
C GLY A 72 0.34 0.38 15.19
N MET A 73 -0.28 0.26 14.01
CA MET A 73 0.41 -0.07 12.78
C MET A 73 0.48 1.15 11.86
N GLY A 74 1.63 1.40 11.25
CA GLY A 74 1.85 2.42 10.24
C GLY A 74 1.96 1.81 8.86
N MET A 75 1.27 2.38 7.87
CA MET A 75 1.37 1.97 6.48
C MET A 75 1.55 3.18 5.58
N THR A 76 2.42 3.06 4.58
CA THR A 76 2.66 4.12 3.58
C THR A 76 2.35 3.59 2.19
N PHE A 77 1.51 4.32 1.47
CA PHE A 77 1.11 4.02 0.12
C PHE A 77 1.63 5.09 -0.83
N GLN A 78 2.06 4.66 -2.00
CA GLN A 78 2.47 5.53 -3.09
C GLN A 78 1.69 5.14 -4.34
N ARG A 79 1.12 6.11 -5.03
CA ARG A 79 0.63 5.90 -6.40
C ARG A 79 1.63 6.47 -7.39
N VAL A 80 2.08 5.66 -8.32
CA VAL A 80 2.95 6.11 -9.42
C VAL A 80 2.13 6.58 -10.60
N ARG A 81 2.69 7.47 -11.41
CA ARG A 81 2.14 7.80 -12.71
C ARG A 81 2.80 6.93 -13.77
N LEU A 82 1.99 6.23 -14.55
CA LEU A 82 2.44 5.38 -15.65
C LEU A 82 2.11 6.03 -16.99
N ASP A 83 3.00 5.84 -17.96
CA ASP A 83 2.77 6.23 -19.34
C ASP A 83 1.96 5.14 -20.05
N ALA A 84 0.73 5.49 -20.44
CA ALA A 84 -0.18 4.64 -21.20
C ALA A 84 -0.01 4.77 -22.73
N CYS A 85 0.82 5.71 -23.21
CA CYS A 85 0.94 5.97 -24.66
C CYS A 85 1.70 4.86 -25.40
N TYR A 86 2.70 4.26 -24.74
CA TYR A 86 3.64 3.31 -25.34
C TYR A 86 3.52 1.89 -24.76
N GLY A 87 2.36 1.57 -24.17
CA GLY A 87 2.04 0.28 -23.56
C GLY A 87 1.34 -0.71 -24.50
N SER A 88 1.38 -1.99 -24.14
CA SER A 88 0.56 -3.01 -24.79
C SER A 88 -0.85 -2.98 -24.22
N LYS A 89 -1.85 -2.68 -25.07
CA LYS A 89 -3.28 -2.68 -24.69
C LYS A 89 -3.74 -4.02 -24.11
N ALA A 90 -3.12 -5.14 -24.52
CA ALA A 90 -3.43 -6.45 -23.96
C ALA A 90 -2.99 -6.58 -22.50
N VAL A 91 -1.87 -5.95 -22.13
CA VAL A 91 -1.37 -5.94 -20.75
C VAL A 91 -2.23 -5.04 -19.88
N GLU A 92 -2.63 -3.87 -20.38
CA GLU A 92 -3.55 -2.96 -19.67
C GLU A 92 -4.90 -3.62 -19.36
N LYS A 93 -5.39 -4.52 -20.22
CA LYS A 93 -6.61 -5.28 -19.96
C LYS A 93 -6.45 -6.27 -18.79
N SER A 94 -5.28 -6.88 -18.64
CA SER A 94 -4.98 -7.84 -17.57
C SER A 94 -4.59 -7.17 -16.26
N TYR A 95 -4.00 -5.98 -16.34
CA TYR A 95 -3.48 -5.18 -15.24
C TYR A 95 -4.03 -3.75 -15.35
N PRO A 96 -5.33 -3.56 -15.08
CA PRO A 96 -5.95 -2.24 -15.14
C PRO A 96 -5.30 -1.31 -14.12
N LEU A 97 -5.03 -0.07 -14.52
CA LEU A 97 -4.59 0.96 -13.59
C LEU A 97 -5.70 1.24 -12.57
N SER A 98 -5.31 1.49 -11.32
CA SER A 98 -6.28 1.83 -10.30
C SER A 98 -6.81 3.25 -10.49
N GLU A 99 -7.97 3.53 -9.90
CA GLU A 99 -8.45 4.89 -9.68
C GLU A 99 -7.73 5.58 -8.50
N GLY A 100 -6.73 4.92 -7.91
CA GLY A 100 -6.02 5.38 -6.73
C GLY A 100 -6.78 5.18 -5.42
N GLN A 101 -7.86 4.40 -5.42
CA GLN A 101 -8.68 4.10 -4.24
C GLN A 101 -8.32 2.71 -3.69
N ILE A 102 -7.92 2.65 -2.43
CA ILE A 102 -7.43 1.44 -1.78
C ILE A 102 -8.25 1.21 -0.51
N PRO A 103 -9.24 0.30 -0.53
CA PRO A 103 -9.94 -0.10 0.68
C PRO A 103 -8.99 -0.93 1.56
N LEU A 104 -8.67 -0.44 2.76
CA LEU A 104 -7.73 -1.14 3.64
C LEU A 104 -8.25 -2.50 4.12
N THR A 105 -9.57 -2.70 4.11
CA THR A 105 -10.24 -3.97 4.43
C THR A 105 -9.85 -5.11 3.49
N ASP A 106 -9.50 -4.79 2.24
CA ASP A 106 -9.08 -5.81 1.26
C ASP A 106 -7.68 -6.34 1.58
N MET A 107 -6.85 -5.52 2.24
CA MET A 107 -5.48 -5.86 2.60
C MET A 107 -5.38 -6.49 3.99
N MET A 108 -6.24 -6.07 4.93
CA MET A 108 -6.16 -6.47 6.33
C MET A 108 -7.49 -6.33 7.06
N ASP A 109 -7.67 -7.11 8.13
CA ASP A 109 -8.85 -7.03 8.99
C ASP A 109 -8.77 -5.80 9.88
N VAL A 110 -9.30 -4.69 9.40
CA VAL A 110 -9.30 -3.41 10.10
C VAL A 110 -10.71 -2.87 10.19
N GLN A 111 -11.06 -2.36 11.37
CA GLN A 111 -12.29 -1.61 11.55
C GLN A 111 -12.07 -0.19 11.01
N GLN A 112 -13.00 0.30 10.18
CA GLN A 112 -12.85 1.58 9.48
C GLN A 112 -12.69 2.78 10.44
N ASP A 113 -13.25 2.69 11.65
CA ASP A 113 -13.15 3.69 12.72
C ASP A 113 -11.76 3.76 13.38
N GLN A 114 -10.87 2.81 13.07
CA GLN A 114 -9.51 2.73 13.62
C GLN A 114 -8.45 3.24 12.66
N VAL A 115 -8.84 3.73 11.49
CA VAL A 115 -7.91 4.22 10.45
C VAL A 115 -7.82 5.73 10.51
N PHE A 116 -6.60 6.24 10.61
CA PHE A 116 -6.31 7.65 10.66
C PHE A 116 -5.23 8.03 9.66
N GLU A 117 -5.30 9.24 9.12
CA GLU A 117 -4.18 9.82 8.39
C GLU A 117 -2.99 10.02 9.34
N SER A 118 -1.78 9.83 8.82
CA SER A 118 -0.56 10.08 9.59
C SER A 118 0.49 10.87 8.81
N SER A 119 1.48 11.41 9.51
CA SER A 119 2.74 11.80 8.88
C SER A 119 3.43 10.58 8.25
N LEU A 120 4.35 10.81 7.30
CA LEU A 120 5.12 9.75 6.64
C LEU A 120 5.98 8.91 7.61
N THR A 121 6.29 9.49 8.76
CA THR A 121 7.06 8.86 9.85
C THR A 121 6.17 8.27 10.95
N PHE A 122 4.85 8.32 10.77
CA PHE A 122 3.83 7.84 11.72
C PHE A 122 3.83 8.52 13.09
N VAL A 123 4.62 9.58 13.32
CA VAL A 123 4.71 10.24 14.63
C VAL A 123 3.52 11.12 14.97
N GLN A 124 2.75 11.56 13.97
CA GLN A 124 1.57 12.40 14.13
C GLN A 124 0.35 11.77 13.48
N ILE A 125 -0.74 11.66 14.24
CA ILE A 125 -2.06 11.26 13.76
C ILE A 125 -2.88 12.51 13.44
N ARG A 126 -3.64 12.47 12.34
CA ARG A 126 -4.54 13.54 11.90
C ARG A 126 -5.99 13.04 11.90
N ASN A 127 -6.74 13.34 10.84
CA ASN A 127 -8.15 13.04 10.76
C ASN A 127 -8.36 11.53 10.53
N PRO A 128 -9.50 10.97 10.97
CA PRO A 128 -9.92 9.64 10.54
C PRO A 128 -9.99 9.55 9.02
N VAL A 129 -9.62 8.40 8.46
CA VAL A 129 -9.79 8.13 7.03
C VAL A 129 -11.23 7.69 6.79
N PRO A 130 -12.01 8.41 5.96
CA PRO A 130 -13.40 8.03 5.68
C PRO A 130 -13.48 6.61 5.13
N GLU A 131 -14.35 5.78 5.70
CA GLU A 131 -14.62 4.39 5.27
C GLU A 131 -13.37 3.48 5.23
N GLY A 132 -12.24 3.89 5.83
CA GLY A 132 -10.97 3.19 5.68
C GLY A 132 -10.45 3.13 4.23
N LEU A 133 -10.90 4.06 3.37
CA LEU A 133 -10.54 4.15 1.96
C LEU A 133 -9.41 5.16 1.75
N VAL A 134 -8.24 4.68 1.33
CA VAL A 134 -7.10 5.55 0.99
C VAL A 134 -7.17 5.95 -0.46
N THR A 135 -7.36 7.26 -0.72
CA THR A 135 -7.37 7.83 -2.07
C THR A 135 -6.04 8.51 -2.39
N LEU A 136 -5.44 8.22 -3.54
CA LEU A 136 -4.16 8.76 -3.98
C LEU A 136 -4.26 9.38 -5.38
N CYS A 137 -3.79 10.60 -5.51
CA CYS A 137 -3.46 11.21 -6.79
C CYS A 137 -2.21 10.54 -7.41
N PRO A 138 -2.04 10.57 -8.74
CA PRO A 138 -0.79 10.14 -9.35
C PRO A 138 0.41 10.89 -8.77
N MET A 139 1.47 10.16 -8.41
CA MET A 139 2.68 10.63 -7.72
C MET A 139 2.49 11.04 -6.26
N GLU A 140 1.33 10.79 -5.66
CA GLU A 140 1.09 11.07 -4.24
C GLU A 140 1.63 9.94 -3.35
N ILE A 141 2.13 10.33 -2.17
CA ILE A 141 2.51 9.43 -1.08
C ILE A 141 1.69 9.82 0.15
N ARG A 142 0.95 8.87 0.71
CA ARG A 142 0.20 9.06 1.96
C ARG A 142 0.50 7.95 2.93
N SER A 143 0.47 8.29 4.22
CA SER A 143 0.58 7.33 5.30
C SER A 143 -0.69 7.32 6.13
N VAL A 144 -1.01 6.13 6.63
CA VAL A 144 -2.09 5.89 7.56
C VAL A 144 -1.55 5.22 8.82
N PHE A 145 -2.19 5.53 9.93
CA PHE A 145 -2.03 4.87 11.21
C PHE A 145 -3.29 4.10 11.52
N ILE A 146 -3.13 2.83 11.86
CA ILE A 146 -4.21 1.93 12.26
C ILE A 146 -4.06 1.69 13.75
N ASN A 147 -5.05 2.15 14.51
CA ASN A 147 -5.07 1.98 15.96
C ASN A 147 -5.43 0.53 16.31
N GLN A 148 -4.39 -0.30 16.50
CA GLN A 148 -4.53 -1.71 16.87
C GLN A 148 -4.28 -1.95 18.36
N THR A 149 -4.60 -0.98 19.25
CA THR A 149 -4.61 -1.27 20.70
C THR A 149 -5.50 -2.50 20.96
N LEU A 150 -4.83 -3.65 21.13
CA LEU A 150 -5.30 -5.03 21.11
C LEU A 150 -6.82 -5.22 21.30
N LYS A 151 -7.52 -5.66 20.24
CA LYS A 151 -8.72 -6.50 20.36
C LYS A 151 -8.43 -7.87 19.76
N HIS A 152 -7.80 -8.73 20.54
CA HIS A 152 -8.00 -10.18 20.45
C HIS A 152 -8.52 -10.62 21.82
N GLY A 153 -9.84 -10.84 21.89
CA GLY A 153 -10.41 -11.79 22.82
C GLY A 153 -10.29 -13.19 22.24
#